data_AF-A0A9W9W5M6-F1
#
_entry.id   AF-A0A9W9W5M6-F1
#
_cell.length_a   1.000
_cell.length_b   1.000
_cell.length_c   1.000
_cell.angle_alpha   90.00
_cell.angle_beta   90.00
_cell.angle_gamma   90.00
#
_symmetry.space_group_name_H-M   'P 1'
#
loop_
_entity.id
_entity.type
_entity.pdbx_description
1 polymer ?
#
loop_
_entity_poly.entity_id
_entity_poly.type
_entity_poly.pdbx_seq_one_letter_code
_entity_poly.pdbx_strand_id
1 'polypeptide(L)' 'MSPAKSLTENWPKLLKLIKNTGLEKDTIIAFTDDHGDIFSERSLWYKTAWFENPSRVPMLFRAPKKFAPNCVSGLYG' A
#
# COMPACT_ATOMS: atom_id res chain seq x y z
N MET A 1 9.19 7.60 17.09
CA MET A 1 9.56 6.67 15.99
C MET A 1 8.79 7.12 14.76
N SER A 2 9.43 7.31 13.60
CA SER A 2 8.69 7.70 12.38
C SER A 2 7.71 6.55 11.99
N PRO A 3 6.46 6.85 11.61
CA PRO A 3 5.47 5.84 11.21
C PRO A 3 5.97 4.89 10.12
N ALA A 4 6.65 5.41 9.10
CA ALA A 4 7.24 4.63 8.01
C ALA A 4 8.29 3.61 8.51
N LYS A 5 9.00 3.95 9.58
CA LYS A 5 10.02 3.08 10.20
C LYS A 5 9.36 1.89 10.91
N SER A 6 8.27 2.14 11.64
CA SER A 6 7.51 1.09 12.34
C SER A 6 6.91 0.05 11.38
N LEU A 7 6.39 0.51 10.25
CA LEU A 7 5.81 -0.36 9.23
C LEU A 7 6.86 -1.29 8.64
N THR A 8 8.02 -0.74 8.26
CA THR A 8 9.12 -1.50 7.65
C THR A 8 9.71 -2.53 8.62
N GLU A 9 9.81 -2.20 9.92
CA GLU A 9 10.36 -3.11 10.94
C GLU A 9 9.43 -4.27 11.31
N ASN A 10 8.10 -4.04 11.29
CA ASN A 10 7.13 -5.04 11.73
C ASN A 10 6.56 -5.88 10.59
N TRP A 11 6.56 -5.38 9.36
CA TRP A 11 6.04 -6.08 8.18
C TRP A 11 6.66 -7.47 7.97
N PRO A 12 8.00 -7.66 8.02
CA PRO A 12 8.60 -9.00 7.86
C PRO A 12 8.18 -9.98 8.96
N LYS A 13 7.96 -9.48 10.19
CA LYS A 13 7.54 -10.32 11.32
C LYS A 13 6.13 -10.85 11.10
N LEU A 14 5.21 -10.00 10.63
CA LEU A 14 3.83 -10.39 10.30
C LEU A 14 3.80 -11.43 9.18
N LEU A 15 4.56 -11.22 8.10
CA LEU A 15 4.65 -12.18 7.00
C LEU A 15 5.19 -13.55 7.47
N LYS A 16 6.21 -13.54 8.34
CA LYS A 16 6.75 -14.77 8.93
C LYS A 16 5.72 -15.49 9.79
N LEU A 17 4.93 -14.76 10.58
CA LEU A 17 3.85 -15.33 11.38
C LEU A 17 2.80 -16.03 10.51
N ILE A 18 2.31 -15.34 9.47
CA ILE A 18 1.32 -15.89 8.52
C ILE A 18 1.85 -17.16 7.83
N LYS A 19 3.15 -17.18 7.51
CA LYS A 19 3.80 -18.37 6.94
C LYS A 19 3.88 -19.51 7.95
N ASN A 20 4.28 -19.22 9.19
CA ASN A 20 4.44 -20.23 10.24
C ASN A 20 3.11 -20.88 10.68
N THR A 21 1.99 -20.17 10.54
CA THR A 21 0.65 -20.72 10.82
C THR A 21 0.07 -21.51 9.65
N GLY A 22 0.76 -21.60 8.51
CA GLY A 22 0.27 -22.28 7.32
C GLY A 22 -0.84 -21.53 6.57
N LEU A 23 -1.16 -20.29 6.99
CA LEU A 23 -2.25 -19.48 6.42
C LEU A 23 -1.86 -18.70 5.17
N GLU A 24 -0.61 -18.84 4.71
CA GLU A 24 -0.04 -18.04 3.62
C GLU A 24 -0.85 -18.05 2.32
N LYS A 25 -1.47 -19.19 1.98
CA LYS A 25 -2.28 -19.35 0.76
C LYS A 25 -3.74 -18.95 0.95
N ASP A 26 -4.21 -18.85 2.19
CA ASP A 26 -5.61 -18.54 2.53
C ASP A 26 -5.81 -17.12 3.04
N THR A 27 -4.72 -16.35 3.16
CA THR A 27 -4.74 -14.96 3.60
C THR A 27 -4.67 -14.02 2.40
N ILE A 28 -5.61 -13.08 2.32
CA ILE A 28 -5.51 -11.93 1.42
C ILE A 28 -4.78 -10.82 2.17
N ILE A 29 -3.73 -10.28 1.56
CA ILE A 29 -2.96 -9.16 2.11
C ILE A 29 -3.15 -7.95 1.19
N ALA A 30 -3.53 -6.82 1.76
CA ALA A 30 -3.69 -5.54 1.06
C ALA A 30 -2.71 -4.50 1.64
N PHE A 31 -2.06 -3.75 0.77
CA PHE A 31 -1.21 -2.62 1.12
C PHE A 31 -1.70 -1.38 0.38
N THR A 32 -2.05 -0.35 1.12
CA THR A 32 -2.57 0.93 0.63
C THR A 32 -2.21 2.05 1.60
N ASP A 33 -2.38 3.29 1.14
CA ASP A 33 -2.33 4.49 1.98
C ASP A 33 -3.71 5.18 2.01
N ASP A 34 -3.99 6.02 3.00
CA ASP A 34 -5.24 6.81 3.08
C ASP A 34 -5.16 8.10 2.24
N HIS A 35 -3.95 8.55 1.91
CA HIS A 35 -3.68 9.71 1.07
C HIS A 35 -2.26 9.66 0.48
N GLY A 36 -2.08 10.30 -0.68
CA GLY A 36 -0.76 10.60 -1.23
C GLY A 36 -0.14 11.83 -0.55
N ASP A 37 1.12 12.09 -0.84
CA ASP A 37 1.83 13.23 -0.26
C ASP A 37 1.76 14.47 -1.16
N ILE A 38 1.75 15.65 -0.55
CA ILE A 38 1.91 16.94 -1.24
C ILE A 38 3.20 17.56 -0.72
N PHE A 39 4.32 17.24 -1.37
CA PHE A 39 5.59 17.90 -1.09
C PHE A 39 5.60 19.31 -1.69
N SER A 40 5.05 20.29 -0.96
CA SER A 40 5.14 21.75 -1.20
C SER A 40 4.89 22.26 -2.64
N GLU A 41 4.34 21.44 -3.52
CA GLU A 41 3.94 21.86 -4.85
C GLU A 41 2.83 22.91 -4.71
N ARG A 42 3.05 24.07 -5.35
CA ARG A 42 2.11 25.20 -5.38
C ARG A 42 1.81 25.84 -4.02
N SER A 43 2.76 25.78 -3.06
CA SER A 43 2.61 26.37 -1.72
C SER A 43 1.46 25.78 -0.90
N LEU A 44 0.97 24.59 -1.28
CA LEU A 44 -0.08 23.89 -0.56
C LEU A 44 0.58 22.96 0.47
N TRP A 45 0.26 23.20 1.74
CA TRP A 45 0.66 22.37 2.87
C TRP A 45 -0.61 21.94 3.57
N TYR A 46 -1.39 21.00 3.00
CA TYR A 46 -2.32 20.09 3.69
C TYR A 46 -3.24 19.28 2.74
N LYS A 47 -3.75 18.20 3.33
CA LYS A 47 -4.41 16.95 2.88
C LYS A 47 -5.56 16.99 1.85
N THR A 48 -6.00 18.12 1.32
CA THR A 48 -7.20 18.13 0.46
C THR A 48 -7.05 19.07 -0.73
N ALA A 49 -6.31 18.61 -1.73
CA ALA A 49 -6.40 19.18 -3.06
C ALA A 49 -6.83 18.06 -4.02
N TRP A 50 -7.73 18.36 -4.96
CA TRP A 50 -8.20 17.42 -5.99
C TRP A 50 -7.16 17.17 -7.09
N PHE A 51 -5.88 17.19 -6.71
CA PHE A 51 -4.77 16.92 -7.59
C PHE A 51 -4.38 15.45 -7.52
N GLU A 52 -3.67 15.03 -8.55
CA GLU A 52 -3.27 13.65 -8.73
C GLU A 52 -2.35 13.16 -7.59
N ASN A 53 -1.39 13.99 -7.18
CA ASN A 53 -0.37 13.66 -6.18
C ASN A 53 -0.95 13.32 -4.79
N PRO A 54 -1.85 14.13 -4.19
CA PRO A 54 -2.50 13.75 -2.93
C PRO A 54 -3.53 12.62 -3.05
N SER A 55 -4.04 12.35 -4.25
CA SER A 55 -5.09 11.35 -4.47
C SER A 55 -4.54 9.97 -4.86
N ARG A 56 -3.33 9.91 -5.44
CA ARG A 56 -2.69 8.66 -5.82
C ARG A 56 -2.02 8.01 -4.61
N VAL A 57 -2.54 6.86 -4.25
CA VAL A 57 -2.00 5.99 -3.19
C VAL A 57 -1.51 4.67 -3.79
N PRO A 58 -0.51 4.01 -3.17
CA PRO A 58 -0.16 2.64 -3.54
C PRO A 58 -1.37 1.72 -3.37
N MET A 59 -1.51 0.72 -4.24
CA MET A 59 -2.54 -0.31 -4.14
C MET A 59 -1.95 -1.65 -4.56
N LEU A 60 -1.65 -2.51 -3.57
CA LEU A 60 -1.09 -3.85 -3.80
C LEU A 60 -1.93 -4.90 -3.09
N PHE A 61 -2.29 -5.96 -3.80
CA PHE A 61 -2.96 -7.13 -3.25
C PHE A 61 -2.16 -8.41 -3.48
N ARG A 62 -2.10 -9.25 -2.44
CA ARG A 62 -1.60 -10.63 -2.53
C ARG A 62 -2.73 -11.57 -2.15
N ALA A 63 -3.27 -12.29 -3.13
CA ALA A 63 -4.29 -13.32 -2.95
C ALA A 63 -3.99 -14.53 -3.86
N PRO A 64 -3.09 -15.44 -3.44
CA PRO A 64 -2.52 -16.47 -4.32
C PRO A 64 -3.54 -17.44 -4.93
N LYS A 65 -4.68 -17.67 -4.25
CA LYS A 65 -5.78 -18.51 -4.74
C LYS A 65 -6.70 -17.81 -5.75
N LYS A 66 -6.67 -16.47 -5.82
CA LYS A 66 -7.58 -15.67 -6.64
C LYS A 66 -6.91 -15.08 -7.87
N PHE A 67 -5.66 -14.62 -7.74
CA PHE A 67 -4.97 -13.88 -8.78
C PHE A 67 -3.55 -14.41 -8.98
N ALA A 68 -3.17 -14.62 -10.25
CA ALA A 68 -1.76 -14.73 -10.62
C ALA A 68 -1.09 -13.34 -10.51
N PRO A 69 0.25 -13.27 -10.30
CA PRO A 69 0.96 -12.00 -10.26
C PRO A 69 0.73 -11.20 -11.56
N ASN A 70 0.22 -9.98 -11.43
CA ASN A 70 -0.02 -9.09 -12.56
C ASN A 70 0.05 -7.62 -12.10
N CYS A 71 0.34 -6.72 -13.04
CA CYS A 71 0.22 -5.28 -12.85
C CYS A 71 -0.94 -4.78 -13.70
N VAL A 72 -1.94 -4.18 -13.06
CA VAL A 72 -3.07 -3.58 -13.77
C VAL A 72 -2.74 -2.10 -13.99
N SER A 73 -2.28 -1.77 -15.18
CA SER A 73 -2.08 -0.38 -15.61
C SER A 73 -3.26 0.08 -16.45
N GLY A 74 -4.02 1.06 -15.97
CA GLY A 74 -5.10 1.67 -16.73
C GLY A 74 -5.98 2.55 -15.87
N LEU A 75 -5.68 3.85 -15.81
CA LEU A 75 -6.61 4.87 -15.31
C LEU A 75 -6.62 6.17 -16.13
N TYR A 76 -5.91 6.23 -17.27
CA TYR A 76 -5.99 7.35 -18.21
C TYR A 76 -5.97 6.76 -19.62
N GLY A 77 -7.15 6.71 -20.24
CA GLY A 77 -7.27 6.66 -21.70
C GLY A 77 -7.19 8.06 -22.26
#